data_AF-A0A3B9ID64-F1
#
_entry.id   AF-A0A3B9ID64-F1
#
_cell.length_a   1.000
_cell.length_b   1.000
_cell.length_c   1.000
_cell.angle_alpha   90.00
_cell.angle_beta   90.00
_cell.angle_gamma   90.00
#
_symmetry.space_group_name_H-M   'P 1'
#
loop_
_entity.id
_entity.type
_entity.pdbx_description
1 polymer ?
#
loop_
_entity_poly.entity_id
_entity_poly.type
_entity_poly.pdbx_seq_one_letter_code
_entity_poly.pdbx_strand_id
1 'polypeptide(L)'
;YQICKMIGEMSTVLCGKVDGILLTGGLLRFKDIEEIIEKRCGFIAPISVYPGEMEQEALALPTLRVLRGESTARTYTGENVWKGFNL
;
A
#
# COMPACT_ATOMS: atom_id res chain seq x y z
N TYR A 1 4.36 -9.13 15.05
CA TYR A 1 4.58 -7.95 15.92
C TYR A 1 5.07 -6.74 15.14
N GLN A 2 6.11 -6.86 14.30
CA GLN A 2 6.64 -5.72 13.53
C GLN A 2 5.61 -5.11 12.57
N ILE A 3 4.83 -5.94 11.87
CA ILE A 3 3.72 -5.48 11.00
C ILE A 3 2.76 -4.57 11.78
N CYS A 4 2.31 -5.00 12.95
CA CYS A 4 1.41 -4.22 13.80
C CYS A 4 2.04 -2.90 14.27
N LYS A 5 3.35 -2.87 14.54
CA LYS A 5 4.04 -1.63 14.90
C LYS A 5 4.06 -0.63 13.74
N MET A 6 4.32 -1.09 12.53
CA MET A 6 4.30 -0.23 11.34
C MET A 6 2.89 0.30 11.04
N ILE A 7 1.85 -0.53 11.21
CA ILE A 7 0.46 -0.07 11.12
C ILE A 7 0.18 1.02 12.17
N GLY A 8 0.59 0.79 13.42
CA GLY A 8 0.45 1.76 14.49
C GLY A 8 1.23 3.07 14.23
N GLU A 9 2.44 2.97 13.69
CA GLU A 9 3.25 4.13 13.29
C GLU A 9 2.53 4.97 12.23
N MET A 10 2.02 4.35 11.18
CA MET A 10 1.30 5.04 10.11
C MET A 10 -0.01 5.68 10.59
N SER A 11 -0.64 5.13 11.63
CA SER A 11 -1.81 5.78 12.24
C SER A 11 -1.47 7.17 12.77
N THR A 12 -0.25 7.38 13.29
CA THR A 12 0.17 8.70 13.80
C THR A 12 0.45 9.68 12.66
N VAL A 13 0.99 9.20 11.53
CA VAL A 13 1.19 9.99 10.31
C VAL A 13 -0.14 10.55 9.80
N LEU A 14 -1.20 9.75 9.87
CA LEU A 14 -2.56 10.14 9.52
C LEU A 14 -3.33 10.83 10.66
N CYS A 15 -2.64 11.22 11.74
CA CYS A 15 -3.25 11.86 12.92
C CYS A 15 -4.42 11.05 13.52
N GLY A 16 -4.35 9.72 13.48
CA GLY A 16 -5.39 8.79 13.93
C GLY A 16 -6.63 8.75 13.04
N LYS A 17 -6.69 9.53 11.96
CA LYS A 17 -7.83 9.57 11.02
C LYS A 17 -7.64 8.51 9.95
N VAL A 18 -7.83 7.25 10.33
CA VAL A 18 -7.67 6.10 9.46
C VAL A 18 -9.05 5.54 9.11
N ASP A 19 -9.41 5.56 7.83
CA ASP A 19 -10.71 5.03 7.37
C ASP A 19 -10.71 3.50 7.32
N GLY A 20 -9.57 2.88 7.07
CA GLY A 20 -9.43 1.44 6.99
C GLY A 20 -7.98 0.97 6.90
N ILE A 21 -7.74 -0.27 7.29
CA ILE A 21 -6.45 -0.96 7.13
C ILE A 21 -6.63 -2.04 6.06
N LEU A 22 -5.93 -1.87 4.95
CA LEU A 22 -5.96 -2.84 3.85
C LEU A 22 -4.77 -3.80 3.96
N LEU A 23 -5.06 -5.09 4.09
CA LEU A 23 -4.04 -6.15 4.05
C LEU A 23 -4.03 -6.76 2.65
N THR A 24 -2.88 -6.72 1.99
CA THR A 24 -2.62 -7.40 0.70
C THR A 24 -1.31 -8.19 0.71
N GLY A 25 -1.05 -8.97 -0.34
CA GLY A 25 0.19 -9.71 -0.54
C GLY A 25 0.12 -11.19 -0.14
N GLY A 26 1.10 -11.97 -0.59
CA GLY A 26 1.08 -13.43 -0.48
C GLY A 26 1.14 -14.01 0.94
N LEU A 27 1.48 -13.21 1.95
CA LEU A 27 1.51 -13.64 3.37
C LEU A 27 0.11 -13.88 3.94
N LEU A 28 -0.93 -13.26 3.38
CA LEU A 28 -2.30 -13.34 3.90
C LEU A 28 -2.99 -14.68 3.59
N ARG A 29 -2.28 -15.62 2.95
CA ARG A 29 -2.69 -17.03 2.91
C ARG A 29 -2.67 -17.71 4.28
N PHE A 30 -1.95 -17.12 5.25
CA PHE A 30 -1.83 -17.64 6.60
C PHE A 30 -2.78 -16.87 7.54
N LYS A 31 -3.85 -17.55 7.98
CA LYS A 31 -4.95 -16.93 8.75
C LYS A 31 -4.52 -16.41 10.12
N ASP A 32 -3.52 -17.02 10.73
CA ASP A 32 -2.94 -16.57 12.00
C ASP A 32 -2.33 -15.15 11.90
N ILE A 33 -1.80 -14.78 10.73
CA ILE A 33 -1.28 -13.42 10.50
C ILE A 33 -2.43 -12.41 10.55
N GLU A 34 -3.53 -12.68 9.84
CA GLU A 34 -4.73 -11.85 9.85
C GLU A 34 -5.27 -11.70 11.28
N GLU A 35 -5.48 -12.80 12.00
CA GLU A 35 -6.02 -12.80 13.36
C GLU A 35 -5.14 -12.00 14.35
N ILE A 36 -3.81 -12.10 14.23
CA ILE A 36 -2.88 -11.35 15.07
C ILE A 36 -2.96 -9.84 14.77
N ILE A 37 -3.09 -9.46 13.50
CA ILE A 37 -3.19 -8.06 13.09
C ILE A 37 -4.53 -7.49 13.54
N GLU A 38 -5.64 -8.20 13.30
CA GLU A 38 -6.98 -7.82 13.74
C GLU A 38 -7.01 -7.55 15.24
N LYS A 39 -6.51 -8.50 16.04
CA LYS A 39 -6.47 -8.37 17.50
C LYS A 39 -5.69 -7.15 17.98
N ARG A 40 -4.63 -6.75 17.27
CA ARG A 40 -3.70 -5.69 17.72
C ARG A 40 -3.96 -4.33 17.09
N CYS A 41 -4.58 -4.28 15.92
CA CYS A 41 -4.72 -3.07 15.12
C CYS A 41 -6.17 -2.73 14.78
N GLY A 42 -7.14 -3.63 15.01
CA GLY A 42 -8.54 -3.39 14.70
C GLY A 42 -9.18 -2.24 15.50
N PHE A 43 -8.55 -1.80 16.60
CA PHE A 43 -8.98 -0.59 17.32
C PHE A 43 -8.68 0.71 16.56
N ILE A 44 -7.77 0.68 15.57
CA ILE A 44 -7.37 1.85 14.80
C ILE A 44 -8.41 2.15 13.72
N ALA A 45 -8.80 1.12 12.95
CA ALA A 45 -9.78 1.20 11.87
C ALA A 45 -10.23 -0.21 11.45
N PRO A 46 -11.35 -0.34 10.72
CA PRO A 46 -11.77 -1.60 10.12
C PRO A 46 -10.69 -2.20 9.22
N ILE A 47 -10.49 -3.51 9.30
CA ILE A 47 -9.50 -4.21 8.49
C ILE A 47 -10.20 -4.94 7.35
N SER A 48 -9.62 -4.87 6.15
CA SER A 48 -10.08 -5.60 4.97
C SER A 48 -8.93 -6.36 4.33
N VAL A 49 -9.18 -7.62 3.96
CA VAL A 49 -8.17 -8.54 3.44
C VAL A 49 -8.42 -8.82 1.97
N TYR A 50 -7.43 -8.49 1.14
CA TYR A 50 -7.43 -8.78 -0.29
C TYR A 50 -6.18 -9.61 -0.57
N PRO A 51 -6.27 -10.94 -0.45
CA PRO A 51 -5.10 -11.79 -0.56
C PRO A 51 -4.57 -11.82 -1.99
N GLY A 52 -3.25 -11.96 -2.11
CA GLY A 52 -2.59 -12.06 -3.40
C GLY A 52 -2.05 -10.74 -3.91
N GLU A 53 -1.83 -10.74 -5.21
CA GLU A 53 -0.93 -9.87 -5.94
C GLU A 53 -1.66 -9.62 -7.28
N MET A 54 -1.89 -8.34 -7.62
CA MET A 54 -2.73 -7.90 -8.75
C MET A 54 -1.87 -7.18 -9.82
N GLU A 55 -0.65 -7.66 -10.05
CA GLU A 55 0.38 -6.98 -10.84
C GLU A 55 0.01 -6.92 -12.31
N GLN A 56 -0.55 -8.01 -12.86
CA GLN A 56 -0.90 -8.04 -14.28
C GLN A 56 -1.97 -7.01 -14.60
N GLU A 57 -3.00 -6.91 -13.76
CA GLU A 57 -4.06 -5.90 -13.86
C GLU A 57 -3.52 -4.50 -13.57
N ALA A 58 -2.65 -4.35 -12.56
CA ALA A 58 -2.02 -3.08 -12.22
C ALA A 58 -1.09 -2.55 -13.33
N LEU A 59 -0.57 -3.42 -14.21
CA LEU A 59 0.18 -3.04 -15.41
C LEU A 59 -0.75 -2.77 -16.60
N ALA A 60 -1.73 -3.66 -16.82
CA ALA A 60 -2.60 -3.59 -17.99
C ALA A 60 -3.58 -2.41 -17.94
N LEU A 61 -4.22 -2.17 -16.79
CA LEU A 61 -5.29 -1.17 -16.68
C LEU A 61 -4.78 0.28 -16.84
N PRO A 62 -3.68 0.71 -16.20
CA PRO A 62 -3.14 2.04 -16.44
C PRO A 62 -2.64 2.23 -17.87
N THR A 63 -2.02 1.19 -18.46
CA THR A 63 -1.60 1.21 -19.87
C THR A 63 -2.80 1.40 -20.79
N LEU A 64 -3.89 0.68 -20.56
CA LEU A 64 -5.12 0.82 -21.34
C LEU A 64 -5.73 2.22 -21.19
N ARG A 65 -5.73 2.81 -19.99
CA ARG A 65 -6.19 4.20 -19.76
C ARG A 65 -5.40 5.21 -20.60
N VAL A 66 -4.08 5.03 -20.71
CA VAL A 66 -3.24 5.86 -21.58
C VAL A 66 -3.61 5.69 -23.04
N LEU A 67 -3.74 4.44 -23.51
CA LEU A 67 -4.11 4.14 -24.91
C LEU A 67 -5.49 4.69 -25.29
N ARG A 68 -6.40 4.82 -24.32
CA ARG A 68 -7.73 5.43 -24.50
C ARG A 68 -7.75 6.95 -24.37
N GLY A 69 -6.64 7.59 -24.00
CA GLY A 69 -6.59 9.04 -23.76
C GLY A 69 -7.22 9.49 -22.44
N GLU A 70 -7.52 8.56 -21.52
CA GLU A 70 -8.08 8.84 -20.19
C GLU A 70 -7.01 9.32 -19.19
N SER A 71 -5.73 9.04 -19.48
CA SER A 71 -4.58 9.47 -18.71
C SER A 71 -3.39 9.76 -19.61
N THR A 72 -2.49 10.63 -19.19
CA THR A 72 -1.25 10.94 -19.92
C THR A 72 -0.11 10.03 -19.46
N ALA A 73 0.64 9.45 -20.41
CA ALA A 73 1.87 8.72 -20.09
C ALA A 73 2.92 9.68 -19.52
N ARG A 74 3.59 9.29 -18.44
CA ARG A 74 4.72 10.06 -17.88
C ARG A 74 6.02 9.59 -18.51
N THR A 75 6.86 10.54 -18.89
CA THR A 75 8.23 10.26 -19.37
C THR A 75 9.17 10.16 -18.19
N TYR A 76 9.89 9.04 -18.07
CA TYR A 76 10.97 8.91 -17.11
C TYR A 76 12.13 9.84 -17.49
N THR A 77 12.53 10.73 -16.58
CA THR A 77 13.54 11.75 -16.86
C THR A 77 14.96 11.17 -16.97
N GLY A 78 15.22 10.02 -16.35
CA GLY A 78 16.58 9.47 -16.22
C GLY A 78 17.50 10.26 -15.30
N GLU A 79 17.03 11.38 -14.75
CA GLU A 79 17.78 12.23 -13.84
C GLU A 79 17.57 11.80 -12.39
N ASN A 80 18.65 11.73 -11.62
CA ASN A 80 18.55 11.44 -10.20
C ASN A 80 17.86 12.60 -9.46
N VAL A 81 16.73 12.31 -8.82
CA VAL A 81 15.98 13.29 -7.99
C VAL A 81 16.69 13.60 -6.68
N TRP A 82 17.57 12.72 -6.21
CA TRP A 82 18.40 12.94 -5.05
C TRP A 82 19.78 13.43 -5.50
N LYS A 83 20.08 14.70 -5.23
CA LYS A 83 21.36 15.34 -5.58
C LYS A 83 22.38 15.33 -4.45
N GLY A 84 22.18 14.47 -3.45
CA GLY A 84 22.97 14.48 -2.22
C GLY A 84 22.53 15.56 -1.23
N PHE A 85 23.23 15.61 -0.10
CA PHE A 85 23.25 16.77 0.77
C PHE A 85 24.42 17.62 0.29
N ASN A 86 24.17 18.77 -0.32
CA ASN A 86 25.24 19.74 -0.53
C ASN A 86 25.64 20.24 0.86
N LEU A 87 26.92 20.09 1.21
CA LEU A 87 27.55 20.75 2.37
C LEU A 87 27.74 22.24 2.10
#